data_AF-A0A7K2KJG2-F1
#
_entry.id   AF-A0A7K2KJG2-F1
#
_cell.length_a   1.000
_cell.length_b   1.000
_cell.length_c   1.000
_cell.angle_alpha   90.00
_cell.angle_beta   90.00
_cell.angle_gamma   90.00
#
_symmetry.space_group_name_H-M   'P 1'
#
loop_
_entity.id
_entity.type
_entity.pdbx_description
1 polymer ?
#
loop_
_entity_poly.entity_id
_entity_poly.type
_entity_poly.pdbx_seq_one_letter_code
_entity_poly.pdbx_strand_id
1 'polypeptide(L)'
;QFADVVLPAATWGEKTGTFTNADRTVHLCEKAVDPPGQARPDLDIFVDYAARMAFTDRDGAPLVQWGGPEEAFEAWKRCSAGRPCDYTGLTYAKLRGPTGIQWPCTDHAPDGTDRLYADGVDWAHPDLCETYGKDLVSGEPLGEDWYRSVNPVGKALIRPAPYMQPNEWPDPEYPFQLTTGRTIYHFHTRTKTGRVPELVDAAPEVWVEIAESDAVRLGLGEGDLVDVTTRCGALRGRLRLGTVRPGALFVPFHYGYWDTPAGKAPAPGTPGRAANELVPTRWDPVSKQPQFKTAAATLTLVERADELTS
;
A
#
# COMPACT_ATOMS: atom_id res chain seq x y z
N GLN A 1 2.35 4.56 19.90
CA GLN A 1 2.77 3.60 20.95
C GLN A 1 4.26 3.36 20.94
N PHE A 2 4.89 3.21 19.77
CA PHE A 2 6.35 3.12 19.66
C PHE A 2 7.05 4.46 19.36
N ALA A 3 6.29 5.54 19.19
CA ALA A 3 6.84 6.85 18.86
C ALA A 3 7.34 7.56 20.12
N ASP A 4 8.57 8.07 20.09
CA ASP A 4 9.12 8.95 21.13
C ASP A 4 8.56 10.37 21.04
N VAL A 5 8.24 10.81 19.82
CA VAL A 5 7.68 12.14 19.51
C VAL A 5 6.50 11.98 18.58
N VAL A 6 5.41 12.71 18.88
CA VAL A 6 4.21 12.78 18.04
C VAL A 6 3.93 14.24 17.71
N LEU A 7 3.88 14.55 16.41
CA LEU A 7 3.58 15.90 15.90
C LEU A 7 2.17 15.91 15.31
N PRO A 8 1.27 16.82 15.73
CA PRO A 8 -0.09 16.86 15.21
C PRO A 8 -0.10 17.42 13.79
N ALA A 9 -0.55 16.61 12.83
CA ALA A 9 -0.60 16.97 11.41
C ALA A 9 -2.03 17.24 10.94
N ALA A 10 -2.20 18.24 10.07
CA ALA A 10 -3.45 18.56 9.41
C ALA A 10 -3.87 17.46 8.42
N THR A 11 -5.16 17.14 8.36
CA THR A 11 -5.69 16.02 7.57
C THR A 11 -6.47 16.49 6.36
N TRP A 12 -6.31 15.81 5.21
CA TRP A 12 -7.10 16.01 3.98
C TRP A 12 -7.51 17.47 3.70
N GLY A 13 -8.78 17.84 3.92
CA GLY A 13 -9.34 19.15 3.64
C GLY A 13 -8.89 20.28 4.58
N GLU A 14 -8.03 20.00 5.55
CA GLU A 14 -7.43 21.00 6.44
C GLU A 14 -6.16 21.65 5.85
N LYS A 15 -5.70 21.18 4.68
CA LYS A 15 -4.49 21.67 4.00
C LYS A 15 -4.62 21.63 2.49
N THR A 16 -3.80 22.44 1.81
CA THR A 16 -3.70 22.46 0.35
C THR A 16 -2.56 21.55 -0.12
N GLY A 17 -2.78 20.80 -1.21
CA GLY A 17 -1.75 19.99 -1.84
C GLY A 17 -2.28 19.24 -3.07
N THR A 18 -1.40 18.52 -3.77
CA THR A 18 -1.79 17.74 -4.94
C THR A 18 -1.82 16.24 -4.64
N PHE A 19 -2.68 15.51 -5.35
CA PHE A 19 -2.76 14.04 -5.33
C PHE A 19 -2.63 13.51 -6.76
N THR A 20 -1.94 12.40 -6.94
CA THR A 20 -1.85 11.70 -8.23
C THR A 20 -2.56 10.35 -8.11
N ASN A 21 -3.56 10.12 -8.95
CA ASN A 21 -4.36 8.90 -8.96
C ASN A 21 -3.69 7.76 -9.74
N ALA A 22 -4.29 6.56 -9.67
CA ALA A 22 -3.74 5.34 -10.28
C ALA A 22 -3.56 5.43 -11.81
N ASP A 23 -4.35 6.28 -12.46
CA ASP A 23 -4.29 6.57 -13.88
C ASP A 23 -3.28 7.65 -14.23
N ARG A 24 -2.52 8.19 -13.26
CA ARG A 24 -1.56 9.32 -13.40
C ARG A 24 -2.21 10.70 -13.39
N THR A 25 -3.50 10.81 -13.13
CA THR A 25 -4.19 12.10 -13.09
C THR A 25 -3.84 12.86 -11.81
N VAL A 26 -3.30 14.06 -11.97
CA VAL A 26 -2.96 14.99 -10.89
C VAL A 26 -4.15 15.90 -10.61
N HIS A 27 -4.55 15.99 -9.34
CA HIS A 27 -5.59 16.89 -8.84
C HIS A 27 -5.04 17.82 -7.78
N LEU A 28 -5.55 19.05 -7.73
CA LEU A 28 -5.35 19.96 -6.60
C LEU A 28 -6.48 19.75 -5.58
N CYS A 29 -6.11 19.59 -4.32
CA CYS A 29 -7.01 19.64 -3.19
C CYS A 29 -6.75 20.96 -2.45
N GLU A 30 -7.71 21.87 -2.45
CA GLU A 30 -7.62 23.12 -1.69
C GLU A 30 -8.11 22.93 -0.26
N LYS A 31 -7.49 23.67 0.66
CA LYS A 31 -7.93 23.75 2.05
C LYS A 31 -9.38 24.23 2.11
N ALA A 32 -10.23 23.44 2.77
CA ALA A 32 -11.65 23.72 2.98
C ALA A 32 -11.96 24.20 4.41
N VAL A 33 -11.20 23.75 5.41
CA VAL A 33 -11.39 24.08 6.83
C VAL A 33 -10.05 24.29 7.54
N ASP A 34 -10.07 24.95 8.70
CA ASP A 34 -8.86 25.08 9.53
C ASP A 34 -8.52 23.77 10.25
N PRO A 35 -7.22 23.43 10.38
CA PRO A 35 -6.79 22.30 11.21
C PRO A 35 -7.20 22.51 12.68
N PRO A 36 -7.64 21.46 13.39
CA PRO A 36 -8.05 21.59 14.79
C PRO A 36 -6.84 21.74 15.73
N GLY A 37 -7.05 22.49 16.82
CA GLY A 37 -6.08 22.61 17.91
C GLY A 37 -4.74 23.19 17.47
N GLN A 38 -3.67 22.41 17.60
CA GLN A 38 -2.30 22.79 17.21
C GLN A 38 -1.81 22.06 15.95
N ALA A 39 -2.72 21.40 15.22
CA ALA A 39 -2.36 20.68 14.01
C ALA A 39 -1.84 21.64 12.93
N ARG A 40 -0.76 21.23 12.25
CA ARG A 40 -0.15 21.98 11.14
C ARG A 40 -0.08 21.11 9.88
N PRO A 41 -0.16 21.67 8.66
CA PRO A 41 0.19 20.92 7.46
C PRO A 41 1.55 20.23 7.61
N ASP A 42 1.66 18.97 7.19
CA ASP A 42 2.91 18.20 7.35
C ASP A 42 4.10 18.90 6.66
N LEU A 43 3.85 19.55 5.51
CA LEU A 43 4.88 20.32 4.80
C LEU A 43 5.47 21.42 5.70
N ASP A 44 4.63 22.20 6.38
CA ASP A 44 5.07 23.26 7.29
C ASP A 44 5.90 22.70 8.45
N ILE A 45 5.54 21.50 8.95
CA ILE A 45 6.30 20.81 9.98
C ILE A 45 7.70 20.43 9.47
N PHE A 46 7.79 19.87 8.26
CA PHE A 46 9.07 19.47 7.67
C PHE A 46 9.95 20.67 7.28
N VAL A 47 9.37 21.75 6.77
CA VAL A 47 10.10 22.99 6.46
C VAL A 47 10.66 23.63 7.73
N ASP A 48 9.85 23.74 8.79
CA ASP A 48 10.29 24.24 10.10
C ASP A 48 11.39 23.36 10.71
N TYR A 49 11.24 22.04 10.61
CA TYR A 49 12.29 21.09 11.04
C TYR A 49 13.60 21.32 10.26
N ALA A 50 13.54 21.38 8.93
CA ALA A 50 14.73 21.59 8.10
C ALA A 50 15.44 22.93 8.41
N ALA A 51 14.67 23.99 8.64
CA ALA A 51 15.20 25.30 9.03
C ALA A 51 15.93 25.26 10.38
N ARG A 52 15.36 24.58 11.38
CA ARG A 52 15.99 24.42 12.71
C ARG A 52 17.25 23.56 12.68
N MET A 53 17.28 22.57 11.79
CA MET A 53 18.45 21.72 11.57
C MET A 53 19.53 22.42 10.73
N ALA A 54 19.23 23.58 10.13
CA ALA A 54 20.12 24.35 9.27
C ALA A 54 20.75 23.52 8.13
N PHE A 55 19.94 22.66 7.49
CA PHE A 55 20.41 21.89 6.34
C PHE A 55 20.75 22.81 5.18
N THR A 56 21.93 22.61 4.60
CA THR A 56 22.44 23.39 3.46
C THR A 56 22.71 22.51 2.26
N ASP A 57 22.64 23.11 1.07
CA ASP A 57 23.11 22.51 -0.17
C ASP A 57 24.64 22.64 -0.30
N ARG A 58 25.17 22.21 -1.46
CA ARG A 58 26.62 22.22 -1.74
C ARG A 58 27.22 23.63 -1.81
N ASP A 59 26.39 24.64 -2.05
CA ASP A 59 26.79 26.04 -2.22
C ASP A 59 26.58 26.84 -0.93
N GLY A 60 26.14 26.19 0.15
CA GLY A 60 25.93 26.78 1.47
C GLY A 60 24.58 27.50 1.61
N ALA A 61 23.69 27.42 0.63
CA ALA A 61 22.34 27.95 0.74
C ALA A 61 21.42 26.96 1.49
N PRO A 62 20.28 27.40 2.06
CA PRO A 62 19.32 26.50 2.67
C PRO A 62 18.86 25.41 1.69
N LEU A 63 18.86 24.15 2.13
CA LEU A 63 18.50 23.01 1.29
C LEU A 63 17.04 23.07 0.83
N VAL A 64 16.14 23.47 1.73
CA VAL A 64 14.71 23.63 1.46
C VAL A 64 14.44 25.11 1.22
N GLN A 65 14.15 25.47 -0.02
CA GLN A 65 14.01 26.87 -0.47
C GLN A 65 12.55 27.28 -0.70
N TRP A 66 11.60 26.40 -0.38
CA TRP A 66 10.16 26.61 -0.54
C TRP A 66 9.47 26.60 0.82
N GLY A 67 8.46 27.46 0.98
CA GLY A 67 7.71 27.63 2.22
C GLY A 67 6.29 27.05 2.19
N GLY A 68 5.71 26.86 0.99
CA GLY A 68 4.33 26.43 0.83
C GLY A 68 4.13 25.34 -0.24
N PRO A 69 2.92 24.77 -0.34
CA PRO A 69 2.65 23.64 -1.21
C PRO A 69 2.81 23.99 -2.70
N GLU A 70 2.47 25.20 -3.12
CA GLU A 70 2.63 25.64 -4.51
C GLU A 70 4.12 25.84 -4.88
N GLU A 71 4.91 26.46 -4.01
CA GLU A 71 6.36 26.58 -4.22
C GLU A 71 7.07 25.22 -4.23
N ALA A 72 6.64 24.30 -3.35
CA ALA A 72 7.12 22.92 -3.34
C ALA A 72 6.74 22.18 -4.63
N PHE A 73 5.54 22.43 -5.17
CA PHE A 73 5.10 21.89 -6.45
C PHE A 73 5.95 22.44 -7.62
N GLU A 74 6.29 23.73 -7.60
CA GLU A 74 7.21 24.32 -8.59
C GLU A 74 8.64 23.76 -8.48
N ALA A 75 9.10 23.41 -7.27
CA ALA A 75 10.34 22.66 -7.09
C ALA A 75 10.26 21.25 -7.67
N TRP A 76 9.16 20.54 -7.42
CA TRP A 76 8.92 19.21 -7.99
C TRP A 76 8.89 19.23 -9.53
N LYS A 77 8.25 20.24 -10.14
CA LYS A 77 8.23 20.42 -11.60
C LYS A 77 9.64 20.43 -12.19
N ARG A 78 10.56 21.16 -11.57
CA ARG A 78 11.97 21.19 -12.00
C ARG A 78 12.63 19.82 -11.90
N CYS A 79 12.35 19.05 -10.84
CA CYS A 79 12.89 17.69 -10.68
C CYS A 79 12.34 16.71 -11.73
N SER A 80 11.09 16.92 -12.16
CA SER A 80 10.42 16.05 -13.14
C SER A 80 10.75 16.38 -14.60
N ALA A 81 11.35 17.52 -14.88
CA ALA A 81 11.60 18.00 -16.24
C ALA A 81 12.41 16.99 -17.07
N GLY A 82 11.91 16.63 -18.25
CA GLY A 82 12.49 15.66 -19.17
C GLY A 82 12.36 14.19 -18.73
N ARG A 83 11.73 13.91 -17.58
CA ARG A 83 11.48 12.53 -17.11
C ARG A 83 10.16 11.99 -17.67
N PRO A 84 9.94 10.67 -17.68
CA PRO A 84 8.63 10.11 -18.09
C PRO A 84 7.44 10.68 -17.31
N CYS A 85 7.67 11.12 -16.06
CA CYS A 85 6.69 11.77 -15.19
C CYS A 85 6.75 13.31 -15.20
N ASP A 86 7.05 13.92 -16.35
CA ASP A 86 7.22 15.37 -16.48
C ASP A 86 5.95 16.18 -16.10
N TYR A 87 6.09 17.14 -15.19
CA TYR A 87 5.03 18.04 -14.70
C TYR A 87 5.22 19.49 -15.16
N THR A 88 6.20 19.80 -16.01
CA THR A 88 6.59 21.18 -16.39
C THR A 88 5.43 22.03 -16.91
N GLY A 89 4.49 21.43 -17.65
CA GLY A 89 3.29 22.08 -18.17
C GLY A 89 2.15 22.26 -17.16
N LEU A 90 2.25 21.66 -15.96
CA LEU A 90 1.25 21.79 -14.90
C LEU A 90 1.40 23.10 -14.14
N THR A 91 0.26 23.69 -13.79
CA THR A 91 0.19 24.84 -12.88
C THR A 91 -1.01 24.68 -11.95
N TYR A 92 -0.96 25.30 -10.78
CA TYR A 92 -2.12 25.33 -9.88
C TYR A 92 -3.34 25.97 -10.56
N ALA A 93 -3.14 26.99 -11.39
CA ALA A 93 -4.21 27.60 -12.17
C ALA A 93 -4.92 26.59 -13.09
N LYS A 94 -4.16 25.73 -13.79
CA LYS A 94 -4.73 24.65 -14.60
C LYS A 94 -5.44 23.59 -13.74
N LEU A 95 -4.83 23.20 -12.61
CA LEU A 95 -5.39 22.18 -11.71
C LEU A 95 -6.63 22.65 -10.93
N ARG A 96 -6.87 23.96 -10.82
CA ARG A 96 -8.14 24.54 -10.35
C ARG A 96 -9.27 24.45 -11.38
N GLY A 97 -8.95 24.01 -12.60
CA GLY A 97 -9.94 23.72 -13.63
C GLY A 97 -10.92 22.61 -13.21
N PRO A 98 -11.87 22.27 -14.09
CA PRO A 98 -12.95 21.34 -13.77
C PRO A 98 -12.47 19.89 -13.56
N THR A 99 -11.29 19.53 -14.07
CA THR A 99 -10.75 18.17 -14.02
C THR A 99 -9.26 18.19 -13.64
N GLY A 100 -8.76 17.04 -13.17
CA GLY A 100 -7.33 16.82 -13.05
C GLY A 100 -6.66 16.65 -14.41
N ILE A 101 -5.33 16.55 -14.41
CA ILE A 101 -4.52 16.45 -15.63
C ILE A 101 -3.59 15.25 -15.52
N GLN A 102 -3.59 14.39 -16.55
CA GLN A 102 -2.75 13.20 -16.62
C GLN A 102 -1.34 13.57 -17.08
N TRP A 103 -0.31 13.31 -16.26
CA TRP A 103 1.09 13.48 -16.69
C TRP A 103 1.46 12.44 -17.77
N PRO A 104 2.55 12.56 -18.55
CA PRO A 104 3.38 13.75 -18.67
C PRO A 104 2.58 14.94 -19.22
N CYS A 105 2.83 16.11 -18.65
CA CYS A 105 2.26 17.38 -19.08
C CYS A 105 3.41 18.37 -19.26
N THR A 106 3.63 18.79 -20.50
CA THR A 106 4.79 19.59 -20.95
C THR A 106 4.32 20.71 -21.86
N ASP A 107 5.23 21.55 -22.35
CA ASP A 107 4.88 22.59 -23.33
C ASP A 107 4.35 22.00 -24.66
N HIS A 108 4.75 20.78 -25.00
CA HIS A 108 4.27 20.07 -26.19
C HIS A 108 2.97 19.29 -25.95
N ALA A 109 2.67 18.96 -24.69
CA ALA A 109 1.44 18.30 -24.27
C ALA A 109 0.82 19.06 -23.08
N PRO A 110 0.34 20.31 -23.30
CA PRO A 110 -0.04 21.23 -22.22
C PRO A 110 -1.31 20.79 -21.47
N ASP A 111 -2.11 19.90 -22.06
CA ASP A 111 -3.34 19.36 -21.48
C ASP A 111 -3.14 17.94 -20.91
N GLY A 112 -1.90 17.47 -20.83
CA GLY A 112 -1.55 16.13 -20.37
C GLY A 112 -1.46 15.09 -21.50
N THR A 113 -1.17 13.84 -21.11
CA THR A 113 -0.94 12.73 -22.05
C THR A 113 -1.72 11.48 -21.63
N ASP A 114 -2.78 11.18 -22.37
CA ASP A 114 -3.67 10.03 -22.10
C ASP A 114 -2.96 8.68 -22.29
N ARG A 115 -2.26 8.53 -23.40
CA ARG A 115 -1.62 7.28 -23.82
C ARG A 115 -0.11 7.41 -23.84
N LEU A 116 0.55 6.69 -22.95
CA LEU A 116 2.00 6.53 -22.97
C LEU A 116 2.48 5.65 -24.13
N TYR A 117 3.73 5.87 -24.52
CA TYR A 117 4.51 5.01 -25.43
C TYR A 117 3.96 4.92 -26.86
N ALA A 118 3.11 5.87 -27.27
CA ALA A 118 2.61 5.93 -28.64
C ALA A 118 3.74 6.18 -29.66
N ASP A 119 4.74 6.98 -29.27
CA ASP A 119 5.86 7.37 -30.13
C ASP A 119 7.18 6.62 -29.80
N GLY A 120 7.11 5.60 -28.95
CA GLY A 120 8.28 4.82 -28.50
C GLY A 120 8.65 5.03 -27.04
N VAL A 121 9.82 4.49 -26.65
CA VAL A 121 10.29 4.42 -25.26
C VAL A 121 11.80 4.69 -25.20
N ASP A 122 12.23 5.86 -25.65
CA ASP A 122 13.66 6.18 -25.80
C ASP A 122 14.46 6.06 -24.50
N TRP A 123 13.82 6.30 -23.35
CA TRP A 123 14.43 6.12 -22.03
C TRP A 123 14.73 4.66 -21.67
N ALA A 124 14.28 3.68 -22.46
CA ALA A 124 14.73 2.30 -22.34
C ALA A 124 16.03 2.03 -23.11
N HIS A 125 16.55 2.99 -23.89
CA HIS A 125 17.84 2.84 -24.55
C HIS A 125 18.95 2.65 -23.50
N PRO A 126 19.93 1.75 -23.71
CA PRO A 126 20.99 1.51 -22.74
C PRO A 126 21.80 2.76 -22.35
N ASP A 127 21.89 3.75 -23.24
CA ASP A 127 22.58 5.03 -22.96
C ASP A 127 21.75 6.00 -22.11
N LEU A 128 20.44 5.76 -21.96
CA LEU A 128 19.50 6.69 -21.34
C LEU A 128 18.80 6.09 -20.11
N CYS A 129 18.70 4.77 -20.01
CA CYS A 129 17.95 4.12 -18.94
C CYS A 129 18.55 4.38 -17.56
N GLU A 130 17.70 4.60 -16.57
CA GLU A 130 18.12 4.81 -15.18
C GLU A 130 18.61 3.52 -14.49
N THR A 131 18.26 2.36 -15.07
CA THR A 131 18.64 1.05 -14.55
C THR A 131 18.68 0.01 -15.66
N TYR A 132 19.67 -0.87 -15.57
CA TYR A 132 19.80 -2.05 -16.42
C TYR A 132 18.91 -3.23 -15.95
N GLY A 133 18.13 -3.01 -14.89
CA GLY A 133 17.25 -4.01 -14.29
C GLY A 133 17.96 -4.91 -13.29
N LYS A 134 17.24 -5.93 -12.84
CA LYS A 134 17.72 -6.93 -11.87
C LYS A 134 17.39 -8.33 -12.35
N ASP A 135 18.14 -9.33 -11.93
CA ASP A 135 17.72 -10.72 -12.04
C ASP A 135 16.38 -10.91 -11.30
N LEU A 136 15.41 -11.55 -11.93
CA LEU A 136 14.04 -11.64 -11.39
C LEU A 136 13.92 -12.65 -10.23
N VAL A 137 14.93 -13.48 -10.00
CA VAL A 137 14.95 -14.49 -8.94
C VAL A 137 15.87 -14.07 -7.80
N SER A 138 17.11 -13.63 -8.08
CA SER A 138 18.07 -13.24 -7.04
C SER A 138 17.94 -11.77 -6.64
N GLY A 139 17.39 -10.92 -7.51
CA GLY A 139 17.37 -9.47 -7.33
C GLY A 139 18.72 -8.78 -7.52
N GLU A 140 19.74 -9.51 -7.97
CA GLU A 140 21.05 -8.94 -8.27
C GLU A 140 20.95 -7.92 -9.42
N PRO A 141 21.60 -6.75 -9.31
CA PRO A 141 21.65 -5.79 -10.40
C PRO A 141 22.26 -6.41 -11.65
N LEU A 142 21.65 -6.16 -12.81
CA LEU A 142 22.22 -6.56 -14.09
C LEU A 142 23.22 -5.52 -14.56
N GLY A 143 24.23 -5.98 -15.29
CA GLY A 143 25.25 -5.12 -15.87
C GLY A 143 24.78 -4.49 -17.18
N GLU A 144 25.41 -3.37 -17.52
CA GLU A 144 25.24 -2.67 -18.78
C GLU A 144 25.52 -3.59 -19.99
N ASP A 145 26.61 -4.36 -19.95
CA ASP A 145 26.99 -5.27 -21.03
C ASP A 145 25.89 -6.27 -21.35
N TRP A 146 25.29 -6.85 -20.31
CA TRP A 146 24.15 -7.76 -20.46
C TRP A 146 22.96 -7.02 -21.07
N TYR A 147 22.60 -5.86 -20.53
CA TYR A 147 21.45 -5.08 -21.00
C TYR A 147 21.59 -4.67 -22.46
N ARG A 148 22.76 -4.18 -22.86
CA ARG A 148 23.09 -3.85 -24.26
C ARG A 148 22.99 -5.06 -25.17
N SER A 149 23.39 -6.25 -24.69
CA SER A 149 23.31 -7.48 -25.50
C SER A 149 21.88 -7.92 -25.81
N VAL A 150 20.92 -7.64 -24.91
CA VAL A 150 19.52 -8.08 -25.04
C VAL A 150 18.55 -6.96 -25.44
N ASN A 151 18.90 -5.70 -25.20
CA ASN A 151 18.09 -4.52 -25.52
C ASN A 151 18.88 -3.37 -26.17
N PRO A 152 19.62 -3.61 -27.26
CA PRO A 152 20.51 -2.60 -27.83
C PRO A 152 19.80 -1.34 -28.35
N VAL A 153 18.47 -1.41 -28.53
CA VAL A 153 17.65 -0.35 -29.15
C VAL A 153 16.50 0.12 -28.25
N GLY A 154 16.50 -0.24 -26.95
CA GLY A 154 15.52 0.30 -25.99
C GLY A 154 14.06 -0.07 -26.26
N LYS A 155 13.78 -1.34 -26.57
CA LYS A 155 12.40 -1.84 -26.73
C LYS A 155 11.86 -2.42 -25.42
N ALA A 156 10.55 -2.66 -25.40
CA ALA A 156 9.95 -3.49 -24.36
C ALA A 156 10.57 -4.89 -24.38
N LEU A 157 10.95 -5.40 -23.20
CA LEU A 157 11.61 -6.69 -23.05
C LEU A 157 10.65 -7.74 -22.52
N ILE A 158 10.56 -8.86 -23.23
CA ILE A 158 9.95 -10.09 -22.70
C ILE A 158 11.03 -10.81 -21.91
N ARG A 159 10.87 -10.88 -20.58
CA ARG A 159 11.80 -11.56 -19.68
C ARG A 159 11.18 -12.84 -19.14
N PRO A 160 11.75 -14.02 -19.44
CA PRO A 160 11.30 -15.25 -18.82
C PRO A 160 11.67 -15.23 -17.33
N ALA A 161 10.75 -15.65 -16.48
CA ALA A 161 11.00 -15.93 -15.07
C ALA A 161 10.48 -17.33 -14.77
N PRO A 162 11.28 -18.21 -14.13
CA PRO A 162 10.79 -19.50 -13.70
C PRO A 162 9.70 -19.30 -12.64
N TYR A 163 8.74 -20.23 -12.60
CA TYR A 163 7.83 -20.31 -11.46
C TYR A 163 8.63 -20.69 -10.21
N MET A 164 8.47 -19.89 -9.17
CA MET A 164 9.05 -20.13 -7.85
C MET A 164 7.91 -20.38 -6.88
N GLN A 165 7.83 -21.59 -6.32
CA GLN A 165 6.86 -21.89 -5.28
C GLN A 165 7.13 -21.03 -4.04
N PRO A 166 6.10 -20.42 -3.43
CA PRO A 166 6.26 -19.73 -2.16
C PRO A 166 6.86 -20.62 -1.07
N ASN A 167 7.70 -20.05 -0.22
CA ASN A 167 8.34 -20.78 0.88
C ASN A 167 7.33 -21.40 1.86
N GLU A 168 6.21 -20.72 2.10
CA GLU A 168 5.10 -21.25 2.88
C GLU A 168 4.01 -21.72 1.92
N TRP A 169 3.96 -23.04 1.73
CA TRP A 169 2.98 -23.73 0.92
C TRP A 169 2.23 -24.76 1.78
N PRO A 170 0.95 -25.04 1.47
CA PRO A 170 0.21 -26.05 2.20
C PRO A 170 0.88 -27.42 2.23
N ASP A 171 0.76 -28.08 3.38
CA ASP A 171 1.29 -29.40 3.68
C ASP A 171 0.32 -30.14 4.63
N PRO A 172 0.58 -31.41 5.02
CA PRO A 172 -0.35 -32.14 5.89
C PRO A 172 -0.60 -31.51 7.27
N GLU A 173 0.31 -30.70 7.79
CA GLU A 173 0.16 -30.00 9.08
C GLU A 173 -0.62 -28.68 8.91
N TYR A 174 -0.38 -27.97 7.82
CA TYR A 174 -1.03 -26.71 7.45
C TYR A 174 -1.70 -26.83 6.07
N PRO A 175 -2.89 -27.45 5.98
CA PRO A 175 -3.47 -27.86 4.70
C PRO A 175 -4.10 -26.74 3.88
N PHE A 176 -4.20 -25.52 4.41
CA PHE A 176 -4.83 -24.38 3.73
C PHE A 176 -3.83 -23.35 3.24
N GLN A 177 -4.07 -22.81 2.04
CA GLN A 177 -3.38 -21.62 1.55
C GLN A 177 -4.09 -20.38 2.10
N LEU A 178 -3.42 -19.65 2.98
CA LEU A 178 -3.94 -18.40 3.53
C LEU A 178 -3.56 -17.21 2.64
N THR A 179 -4.52 -16.33 2.37
CA THR A 179 -4.28 -15.03 1.79
C THR A 179 -4.91 -13.93 2.63
N THR A 180 -4.36 -12.72 2.55
CA THR A 180 -4.87 -11.55 3.26
C THR A 180 -5.33 -10.49 2.28
N GLY A 181 -6.32 -9.68 2.63
CA GLY A 181 -6.76 -8.64 1.72
C GLY A 181 -7.62 -7.54 2.30
N ARG A 182 -8.15 -6.74 1.37
CA ARG A 182 -9.00 -5.59 1.66
C ARG A 182 -10.45 -5.98 1.51
N THR A 183 -11.29 -5.17 2.14
CA THR A 183 -12.75 -5.26 2.08
C THR A 183 -13.29 -3.88 1.72
N ILE A 184 -14.54 -3.79 1.30
CA ILE A 184 -15.15 -2.51 0.95
C ILE A 184 -15.39 -1.60 2.16
N TYR A 185 -15.57 -2.19 3.35
CA TYR A 185 -16.01 -1.47 4.54
C TYR A 185 -14.91 -0.61 5.17
N HIS A 186 -13.65 -1.09 5.13
CA HIS A 186 -12.57 -0.48 5.89
C HIS A 186 -11.38 -0.10 5.02
N PHE A 187 -10.81 1.08 5.27
CA PHE A 187 -9.57 1.50 4.64
C PHE A 187 -8.38 1.21 5.57
N HIS A 188 -7.49 0.33 5.11
CA HIS A 188 -6.25 -0.05 5.80
C HIS A 188 -6.48 -0.30 7.31
N THR A 189 -5.80 0.44 8.18
CA THR A 189 -5.75 0.21 9.63
C THR A 189 -6.97 0.72 10.40
N ARG A 190 -8.04 1.14 9.69
CA ARG A 190 -9.31 1.64 10.28
C ARG A 190 -9.19 2.93 11.09
N THR A 191 -8.04 3.60 11.13
CA THR A 191 -7.86 4.83 11.93
C THR A 191 -8.75 5.99 11.47
N LYS A 192 -9.24 5.94 10.22
CA LYS A 192 -10.28 6.84 9.69
C LYS A 192 -11.66 6.17 9.65
N THR A 193 -11.81 5.06 8.93
CA THR A 193 -13.12 4.41 8.71
C THR A 193 -13.72 3.83 9.99
N GLY A 194 -12.92 3.49 11.01
CA GLY A 194 -13.40 3.07 12.32
C GLY A 194 -14.09 4.19 13.13
N ARG A 195 -14.13 5.43 12.61
CA ARG A 195 -14.91 6.54 13.19
C ARG A 195 -16.28 6.72 12.53
N VAL A 196 -16.62 5.90 11.54
CA VAL A 196 -17.90 5.93 10.82
C VAL A 196 -18.74 4.75 11.32
N PRO A 197 -19.79 4.99 12.14
CA PRO A 197 -20.57 3.91 12.77
C PRO A 197 -21.09 2.88 11.78
N GLU A 198 -21.59 3.33 10.62
CA GLU A 198 -22.16 2.46 9.60
C GLU A 198 -21.13 1.47 9.04
N LEU A 199 -19.87 1.90 8.90
CA LEU A 199 -18.77 1.02 8.44
C LEU A 199 -18.32 0.06 9.53
N VAL A 200 -18.42 0.48 10.80
CA VAL A 200 -18.12 -0.39 11.95
C VAL A 200 -19.19 -1.46 12.08
N ASP A 201 -20.47 -1.10 12.01
CA ASP A 201 -21.59 -2.04 12.11
C ASP A 201 -21.59 -3.07 10.97
N ALA A 202 -21.21 -2.66 9.76
CA ALA A 202 -21.11 -3.58 8.61
C ALA A 202 -19.97 -4.61 8.73
N ALA A 203 -18.93 -4.31 9.50
CA ALA A 203 -17.75 -5.16 9.64
C ALA A 203 -17.04 -4.92 10.99
N PRO A 204 -17.67 -5.35 12.11
CA PRO A 204 -17.24 -4.97 13.46
C PRO A 204 -15.98 -5.69 13.92
N GLU A 205 -15.82 -6.94 13.49
CA GLU A 205 -14.72 -7.82 13.88
C GLU A 205 -14.05 -8.50 12.69
N VAL A 206 -12.90 -9.12 12.95
CA VAL A 206 -12.18 -9.88 11.93
C VAL A 206 -12.91 -11.20 11.68
N TRP A 207 -12.96 -11.62 10.42
CA TRP A 207 -13.51 -12.91 10.02
C TRP A 207 -12.49 -13.72 9.23
N VAL A 208 -12.77 -15.02 9.10
CA VAL A 208 -12.00 -15.97 8.30
C VAL A 208 -12.94 -16.52 7.24
N GLU A 209 -12.68 -16.22 5.99
CA GLU A 209 -13.49 -16.72 4.88
C GLU A 209 -12.97 -18.07 4.39
N ILE A 210 -13.89 -19.03 4.21
CA ILE A 210 -13.63 -20.39 3.77
C ILE A 210 -14.65 -20.83 2.69
N ALA A 211 -14.25 -21.75 1.82
CA ALA A 211 -15.17 -22.39 0.88
C ALA A 211 -16.18 -23.29 1.63
N GLU A 212 -17.44 -23.26 1.21
CA GLU A 212 -18.51 -24.09 1.79
C GLU A 212 -18.15 -25.58 1.81
N SER A 213 -17.54 -26.11 0.74
CA SER A 213 -17.13 -27.51 0.67
C SER A 213 -16.09 -27.91 1.72
N ASP A 214 -15.18 -27.00 2.08
CA ASP A 214 -14.19 -27.25 3.11
C ASP A 214 -14.78 -27.10 4.52
N ALA A 215 -15.68 -26.14 4.71
CA ALA A 215 -16.42 -26.01 5.96
C ALA A 215 -17.22 -27.29 6.25
N VAL A 216 -17.97 -27.80 5.27
CA VAL A 216 -18.70 -29.07 5.39
C VAL A 216 -17.76 -30.24 5.71
N ARG A 217 -16.62 -30.35 5.01
CA ARG A 217 -15.62 -31.39 5.25
C ARG A 217 -15.04 -31.34 6.66
N LEU A 218 -14.89 -30.15 7.23
CA LEU A 218 -14.41 -29.93 8.60
C LEU A 218 -15.55 -29.91 9.64
N GLY A 219 -16.81 -30.02 9.21
CA GLY A 219 -17.97 -29.89 10.07
C GLY A 219 -18.06 -28.51 10.74
N LEU A 220 -17.69 -27.43 10.03
CA LEU A 220 -17.77 -26.03 10.48
C LEU A 220 -18.97 -25.32 9.84
N GLY A 221 -19.51 -24.31 10.51
CA GLY A 221 -20.64 -23.50 10.05
C GLY A 221 -20.36 -21.99 10.03
N GLU A 222 -21.22 -21.23 9.36
CA GLU A 222 -21.20 -19.76 9.38
C GLU A 222 -21.25 -19.25 10.82
N GLY A 223 -20.40 -18.27 11.16
CA GLY A 223 -20.36 -17.66 12.48
C GLY A 223 -19.58 -18.45 13.55
N ASP A 224 -19.13 -19.67 13.26
CA ASP A 224 -18.28 -20.43 14.20
C ASP A 224 -17.03 -19.61 14.56
N LEU A 225 -16.65 -19.60 15.82
CA LEU A 225 -15.41 -18.97 16.24
C LEU A 225 -14.26 -19.94 15.97
N VAL A 226 -13.26 -19.50 15.22
CA VAL A 226 -12.13 -20.34 14.81
C VAL A 226 -10.80 -19.65 15.09
N ASP A 227 -9.79 -20.48 15.37
CA ASP A 227 -8.39 -20.10 15.36
C ASP A 227 -7.74 -20.52 14.04
N VAL A 228 -7.15 -19.54 13.34
CA VAL A 228 -6.26 -19.77 12.21
C VAL A 228 -4.84 -19.76 12.73
N THR A 229 -4.13 -20.87 12.57
CA THR A 229 -2.73 -20.99 12.99
C THR A 229 -1.84 -21.18 11.78
N THR A 230 -0.72 -20.46 11.78
CA THR A 230 0.38 -20.57 10.82
C THR A 230 1.68 -20.79 11.59
N ARG A 231 2.79 -20.94 10.87
CA ARG A 231 4.13 -21.00 11.47
C ARG A 231 4.57 -19.69 12.13
N CYS A 232 3.92 -18.58 11.79
CA CYS A 232 4.25 -17.25 12.27
C CYS A 232 3.47 -16.85 13.52
N GLY A 233 2.25 -17.38 13.67
CA GLY A 233 1.36 -17.02 14.75
C GLY A 233 -0.05 -17.54 14.53
N ALA A 234 -0.97 -17.06 15.37
CA ALA A 234 -2.37 -17.44 15.34
C ALA A 234 -3.29 -16.23 15.45
N LEU A 235 -4.46 -16.35 14.85
CA LEU A 235 -5.50 -15.34 14.81
C LEU A 235 -6.83 -15.97 15.13
N ARG A 236 -7.66 -15.28 15.92
CA ARG A 236 -9.04 -15.67 16.19
C ARG A 236 -10.01 -14.79 15.40
N GLY A 237 -10.98 -15.42 14.75
CA GLY A 237 -12.02 -14.71 14.00
C GLY A 237 -13.27 -15.56 13.79
N ARG A 238 -14.37 -14.90 13.43
CA ARG A 238 -15.62 -15.59 13.07
C ARG A 238 -15.49 -16.18 11.67
N LEU A 239 -15.93 -17.42 11.49
CA LEU A 239 -15.94 -18.07 10.19
C LEU A 239 -17.02 -17.44 9.31
N ARG A 240 -16.70 -17.19 8.05
CA ARG A 240 -17.63 -16.75 7.02
C ARG A 240 -17.52 -17.68 5.83
N LEU A 241 -18.64 -18.22 5.38
CA LEU A 241 -18.72 -18.94 4.12
C LEU A 241 -18.64 -17.92 2.98
N GLY A 242 -17.81 -18.23 2.00
CA GLY A 242 -17.61 -17.30 0.90
C GLY A 242 -17.19 -17.97 -0.39
N THR A 243 -16.62 -17.17 -1.28
CA THR A 243 -16.32 -17.57 -2.66
C THR A 243 -14.84 -17.87 -2.87
N VAL A 244 -14.06 -17.92 -1.79
CA VAL A 244 -12.68 -18.39 -1.84
C VAL A 244 -12.62 -19.80 -2.42
N ARG A 245 -11.55 -20.08 -3.17
CA ARG A 245 -11.31 -21.39 -3.75
C ARG A 245 -11.19 -22.45 -2.64
N PRO A 246 -11.71 -23.68 -2.81
CA PRO A 246 -11.39 -24.78 -1.93
C PRO A 246 -9.88 -24.95 -1.69
N GLY A 247 -9.50 -25.25 -0.46
CA GLY A 247 -8.13 -25.30 0.03
C GLY A 247 -7.51 -23.93 0.33
N ALA A 248 -8.28 -22.84 0.26
CA ALA A 248 -7.81 -21.49 0.59
C ALA A 248 -8.62 -20.84 1.72
N LEU A 249 -7.96 -19.93 2.44
CA LEU A 249 -8.56 -19.08 3.46
C LEU A 249 -8.28 -17.61 3.14
N PHE A 250 -9.24 -16.74 3.43
CA PHE A 250 -9.05 -15.29 3.34
C PHE A 250 -9.28 -14.62 4.69
N VAL A 251 -8.38 -13.71 5.06
CA VAL A 251 -8.52 -12.88 6.27
C VAL A 251 -8.29 -11.41 5.94
N PRO A 252 -9.21 -10.49 6.30
CA PRO A 252 -9.01 -9.08 6.10
C PRO A 252 -7.97 -8.51 7.09
N PHE A 253 -7.05 -7.68 6.61
CA PHE A 253 -5.96 -7.15 7.45
C PHE A 253 -6.31 -5.86 8.22
N HIS A 254 -7.58 -5.46 8.22
CA HIS A 254 -8.01 -4.16 8.74
C HIS A 254 -7.96 -4.04 10.27
N TYR A 255 -7.90 -5.18 10.96
CA TYR A 255 -8.10 -5.27 12.39
C TYR A 255 -6.75 -5.36 13.12
N GLY A 256 -6.49 -4.39 13.99
CA GLY A 256 -5.35 -4.38 14.90
C GLY A 256 -5.83 -4.24 16.35
N TYR A 257 -5.02 -3.63 17.20
CA TYR A 257 -5.31 -3.56 18.64
C TYR A 257 -5.69 -2.17 19.14
N TRP A 258 -5.60 -1.12 18.31
CA TRP A 258 -5.82 0.26 18.76
C TRP A 258 -7.24 0.50 19.29
N ASP A 259 -8.20 -0.28 18.80
CA ASP A 259 -9.61 -0.27 19.17
C ASP A 259 -9.97 -1.31 20.25
N THR A 260 -8.99 -1.96 20.87
CA THR A 260 -9.20 -2.93 21.97
C THR A 260 -8.76 -2.34 23.32
N PRO A 261 -9.24 -2.87 24.46
CA PRO A 261 -8.82 -2.40 25.78
C PRO A 261 -7.30 -2.47 26.02
N ALA A 262 -6.63 -3.48 25.46
CA ALA A 262 -5.18 -3.62 25.54
C ALA A 262 -4.44 -2.60 24.65
N GLY A 263 -5.07 -2.10 23.60
CA GLY A 263 -4.58 -1.02 22.73
C GLY A 263 -3.44 -1.40 21.78
N LYS A 264 -2.64 -2.43 22.11
CA LYS A 264 -1.33 -2.67 21.46
C LYS A 264 -1.01 -4.13 21.12
N ALA A 265 -1.71 -5.07 21.73
CA ALA A 265 -1.43 -6.49 21.61
C ALA A 265 -2.71 -7.30 21.86
N PRO A 266 -2.72 -8.61 21.55
CA PRO A 266 -3.77 -9.52 21.99
C PRO A 266 -3.92 -9.51 23.51
N ALA A 267 -5.10 -9.90 24.01
CA ALA A 267 -5.25 -10.16 25.43
C ALA A 267 -4.38 -11.37 25.83
N PRO A 268 -3.82 -11.41 27.06
CA PRO A 268 -2.99 -12.53 27.50
C PRO A 268 -3.71 -13.87 27.34
N GLY A 269 -3.05 -14.85 26.72
CA GLY A 269 -3.60 -16.19 26.49
C GLY A 269 -4.62 -16.31 25.36
N THR A 270 -4.83 -15.25 24.57
CA THR A 270 -5.70 -15.29 23.37
C THR A 270 -4.88 -15.07 22.09
N PRO A 271 -5.23 -15.75 20.98
CA PRO A 271 -4.68 -15.44 19.67
C PRO A 271 -4.96 -13.99 19.25
N GLY A 272 -4.20 -13.50 18.27
CA GLY A 272 -4.35 -12.15 17.76
C GLY A 272 -5.58 -11.95 16.89
N ARG A 273 -5.70 -10.74 16.35
CA ARG A 273 -6.72 -10.38 15.33
C ARG A 273 -6.13 -9.74 14.08
N ALA A 274 -4.82 -9.50 14.08
CA ALA A 274 -4.12 -8.87 12.98
C ALA A 274 -3.65 -9.91 11.97
N ALA A 275 -4.20 -9.89 10.77
CA ALA A 275 -3.85 -10.84 9.71
C ALA A 275 -2.34 -10.85 9.38
N ASN A 276 -1.64 -9.74 9.60
CA ASN A 276 -0.20 -9.64 9.38
C ASN A 276 0.64 -10.49 10.36
N GLU A 277 0.06 -10.96 11.47
CA GLU A 277 0.73 -11.89 12.39
C GLU A 277 0.73 -13.34 11.88
N LEU A 278 -0.06 -13.62 10.84
CA LEU A 278 -0.14 -14.93 10.20
C LEU A 278 0.81 -15.11 9.02
N VAL A 279 1.50 -14.05 8.59
CA VAL A 279 2.30 -14.07 7.36
C VAL A 279 3.78 -13.84 7.69
N PRO A 280 4.69 -14.55 7.02
CA PRO A 280 6.11 -14.42 7.29
C PRO A 280 6.67 -13.08 6.83
N THR A 281 7.65 -12.56 7.56
CA THR A 281 8.45 -11.40 7.15
C THR A 281 9.44 -11.79 6.05
N ARG A 282 8.93 -11.95 4.83
CA ARG A 282 9.70 -12.20 3.60
C ARG A 282 9.34 -11.18 2.54
N TRP A 283 10.26 -10.91 1.62
CA TRP A 283 10.08 -9.94 0.55
C TRP A 283 10.62 -10.45 -0.78
N ASP A 284 10.03 -9.95 -1.86
CA ASP A 284 10.54 -10.13 -3.22
C ASP A 284 11.92 -9.46 -3.36
N PRO A 285 12.95 -10.14 -3.91
CA PRO A 285 14.31 -9.63 -3.90
C PRO A 285 14.51 -8.44 -4.85
N VAL A 286 13.65 -8.24 -5.84
CA VAL A 286 13.72 -7.15 -6.84
C VAL A 286 13.09 -5.87 -6.30
N SER A 287 11.80 -5.98 -5.92
CA SER A 287 10.92 -4.88 -5.51
C SER A 287 10.98 -4.58 -4.01
N LYS A 288 11.49 -5.53 -3.22
CA LYS A 288 11.44 -5.51 -1.74
C LYS A 288 10.02 -5.51 -1.18
N GLN A 289 9.02 -5.84 -2.00
CA GLN A 289 7.64 -5.94 -1.55
C GLN A 289 7.44 -7.17 -0.65
N PRO A 290 6.80 -7.05 0.52
CA PRO A 290 6.54 -8.19 1.38
C PRO A 290 5.53 -9.19 0.79
N GLN A 291 5.67 -10.46 1.14
CA GLN A 291 4.81 -11.56 0.67
C GLN A 291 3.53 -11.70 1.50
N PHE A 292 2.60 -10.75 1.40
CA PHE A 292 1.35 -10.77 2.18
C PHE A 292 0.27 -11.76 1.70
N LYS A 293 0.43 -12.34 0.51
CA LYS A 293 -0.66 -13.02 -0.22
C LYS A 293 -0.63 -14.54 -0.11
N THR A 294 0.30 -15.09 0.66
CA THR A 294 0.47 -16.52 0.83
C THR A 294 1.07 -16.84 2.19
N ALA A 295 0.48 -17.83 2.86
CA ALA A 295 1.01 -18.54 4.01
C ALA A 295 0.35 -19.92 4.05
N ALA A 296 0.92 -20.86 4.80
CA ALA A 296 0.29 -22.16 5.06
C ALA A 296 -0.40 -22.10 6.43
N ALA A 297 -1.68 -22.48 6.46
CA ALA A 297 -2.52 -22.36 7.64
C ALA A 297 -3.28 -23.66 7.97
N THR A 298 -3.68 -23.76 9.23
CA THR A 298 -4.66 -24.74 9.73
C THR A 298 -5.75 -24.02 10.51
N LEU A 299 -6.87 -24.70 10.73
CA LEU A 299 -8.07 -24.19 11.40
C LEU A 299 -8.46 -25.09 12.57
N THR A 300 -8.79 -24.46 13.69
CA THR A 300 -9.33 -25.14 14.87
C THR A 300 -10.61 -24.45 15.32
N LEU A 301 -11.68 -25.23 15.53
CA LEU A 301 -12.92 -24.73 16.14
C LEU A 301 -12.67 -24.35 17.60
N VAL A 302 -13.13 -23.15 17.99
CA VAL A 302 -13.11 -22.66 19.37
C VAL A 302 -14.50 -22.74 19.98
N GLU A 303 -15.51 -22.25 19.27
CA GLU A 303 -16.89 -22.13 19.74
C GLU A 303 -17.85 -22.22 18.55
N ARG A 304 -18.99 -22.89 18.73
CA ARG A 304 -20.04 -22.93 17.70
C ARG A 304 -20.79 -21.62 17.65
N ALA A 305 -21.25 -21.23 16.46
CA ALA A 305 -22.26 -20.17 16.38
C ALA A 305 -23.50 -20.57 17.19
N ASP A 306 -24.03 -19.64 17.98
CA ASP A 306 -25.32 -19.84 18.63
C ASP A 306 -26.41 -19.95 17.55
N GLU A 307 -27.29 -20.96 17.64
CA GLU A 307 -28.39 -21.21 16.67
C GLU A 307 -29.42 -20.06 16.58
N LEU A 308 -29.24 -18.94 17.30
CA LEU A 308 -30.24 -17.90 17.54
C LEU A 308 -29.95 -16.52 16.94
N THR A 309 -28.87 -16.35 16.19
CA THR A 309 -28.57 -15.10 15.46
C THR A 309 -28.37 -15.37 13.98
N SER A 310 -29.47 -15.74 13.30
CA SER A 310 -29.63 -15.64 11.84
C SER A 310 -30.55 -14.47 11.52
#